data_AF-A0A9D0P2F3-F1
#
_entry.id   AF-A0A9D0P2F3-F1
#
_cell.length_a   1.000
_cell.length_b   1.000
_cell.length_c   1.000
_cell.angle_alpha   90.00
_cell.angle_beta   90.00
_cell.angle_gamma   90.00
#
_symmetry.space_group_name_H-M   'P 1'
#
loop_
_entity.id
_entity.type
_entity.pdbx_description
1 polymer ?
#
loop_
_entity_poly.entity_id
_entity_poly.type
_entity_poly.pdbx_seq_one_letter_code
_entity_poly.pdbx_strand_id
1 'polypeptide(L)'
;MPTDSSRLSERYQITKRVTLVGAGVNTLLALAQLLGGFFTQSQGLIADGLHTVSDLASDFIVLVAAREAHRAADNEHPYGHGRIETIATSILGITLIIVATGIAVDVLERLRNPERLLQPQPLALVFALLAVV
;
A
#
# COMPACT_ATOMS: atom_id res chain seq x y z
N MET A 1 33.88 17.27 -15.35
CA MET A 1 33.00 17.31 -14.16
C MET A 1 31.57 17.30 -14.68
N PRO A 2 30.73 16.28 -14.42
CA PRO A 2 29.36 16.25 -14.91
C PRO A 2 28.54 17.33 -14.19
N THR A 3 27.78 18.13 -14.93
CA THR A 3 26.96 19.23 -14.41
C THR A 3 25.77 18.69 -13.61
N ASP A 4 25.45 19.30 -12.47
CA ASP A 4 24.43 18.85 -11.51
C ASP A 4 23.04 18.55 -12.13
N SER A 5 22.73 19.19 -13.26
CA SER A 5 21.50 18.97 -14.05
C SER A 5 21.36 17.54 -14.62
N SER A 6 22.46 16.85 -14.94
CA SER A 6 22.40 15.47 -15.49
C SER A 6 22.07 14.44 -14.42
N ARG A 7 22.51 14.66 -13.17
CA ARG A 7 22.22 13.77 -12.03
C ARG A 7 20.78 13.89 -11.54
N LEU A 8 20.21 15.10 -11.58
CA LEU A 8 18.82 15.34 -11.19
C LEU A 8 17.84 14.68 -12.16
N SER A 9 18.11 14.76 -13.46
CA SER A 9 17.29 14.12 -14.49
C SER A 9 17.39 12.60 -14.44
N GLU A 10 18.58 12.04 -14.21
CA GLU A 10 18.79 10.59 -14.04
C GLU A 10 18.04 10.05 -12.81
N ARG A 11 18.14 10.72 -11.65
CA ARG A 11 17.39 10.36 -10.44
C ARG A 11 15.87 10.41 -10.64
N TYR A 12 15.36 11.45 -11.30
CA TYR A 12 13.93 11.56 -11.59
C TYR A 12 13.42 10.40 -12.46
N GLN A 13 14.18 10.00 -13.49
CA GLN A 13 13.81 8.87 -14.35
C GLN A 13 13.88 7.53 -13.64
N ILE A 14 14.86 7.33 -12.75
CA ILE A 14 14.97 6.13 -11.91
C ILE A 14 13.77 6.04 -10.97
N THR A 15 13.47 7.10 -10.21
CA THR A 15 12.33 7.12 -9.29
C THR A 15 11.02 6.82 -10.03
N LYS A 16 10.79 7.46 -11.18
CA LYS A 16 9.57 7.26 -11.96
C LYS A 16 9.42 5.85 -12.49
N ARG A 17 10.51 5.22 -12.96
CA ARG A 17 10.51 3.81 -13.38
C ARG A 17 10.24 2.87 -12.23
N VAL A 18 10.90 3.06 -11.09
CA VAL A 18 10.71 2.21 -9.90
C VAL A 18 9.27 2.28 -9.41
N THR A 19 8.68 3.47 -9.35
CA THR A 19 7.26 3.65 -8.96
C THR A 19 6.31 2.97 -9.95
N LEU A 20 6.53 3.09 -11.26
CA LEU A 20 5.68 2.45 -12.27
C LEU A 20 5.78 0.92 -12.26
N VAL A 21 7.01 0.40 -12.12
CA VAL A 21 7.24 -1.05 -12.03
C VAL A 21 6.65 -1.59 -10.73
N GLY A 22 6.87 -0.91 -9.59
CA GLY A 22 6.30 -1.28 -8.31
C GLY A 22 4.77 -1.30 -8.33
N ALA A 23 4.14 -0.25 -8.87
CA ALA A 23 2.69 -0.21 -9.03
C ALA A 23 2.16 -1.33 -9.94
N GLY A 24 2.85 -1.62 -11.04
CA GLY A 24 2.48 -2.71 -11.95
C GLY A 24 2.58 -4.09 -11.30
N VAL A 25 3.65 -4.35 -10.56
CA VAL A 25 3.86 -5.60 -9.81
C VAL A 25 2.80 -5.77 -8.72
N ASN A 26 2.54 -4.72 -7.92
CA ASN A 26 1.56 -4.79 -6.83
C ASN A 26 0.13 -5.00 -7.36
N THR A 27 -0.20 -4.39 -8.50
CA THR A 27 -1.48 -4.62 -9.19
C THR A 27 -1.61 -6.07 -9.68
N LEU A 28 -0.56 -6.60 -10.30
CA LEU A 28 -0.56 -7.98 -10.81
C LEU A 28 -0.69 -8.98 -9.66
N LEU A 29 0.00 -8.75 -8.54
CA LEU A 29 -0.06 -9.59 -7.35
C LEU A 29 -1.47 -9.60 -6.75
N ALA A 30 -2.07 -8.43 -6.57
CA ALA A 30 -3.44 -8.29 -6.07
C ALA A 30 -4.46 -9.05 -6.96
N LEU A 31 -4.33 -8.94 -8.28
CA LEU A 31 -5.16 -9.70 -9.22
C LEU A 31 -4.92 -11.20 -9.12
N ALA A 32 -3.67 -11.63 -8.97
CA ALA A 32 -3.33 -13.05 -8.81
C ALA A 32 -3.91 -13.64 -7.52
N GLN A 33 -3.86 -12.90 -6.41
CA GLN A 33 -4.45 -13.32 -5.12
C GLN A 33 -5.98 -13.38 -5.22
N LEU A 34 -6.64 -12.37 -5.81
CA LEU A 34 -8.10 -12.39 -5.94
C LEU A 34 -8.59 -13.52 -6.86
N LEU A 35 -7.95 -13.69 -8.02
CA LEU A 35 -8.29 -14.77 -8.95
C LEU A 35 -7.96 -16.14 -8.33
N GLY A 36 -6.78 -16.29 -7.74
CA GLY A 36 -6.39 -17.51 -7.02
C GLY A 36 -7.35 -17.83 -5.89
N GLY A 37 -7.78 -16.82 -5.13
CA GLY A 37 -8.75 -16.96 -4.04
C GLY A 37 -10.12 -17.41 -4.54
N PHE A 38 -10.56 -16.87 -5.68
CA PHE A 38 -11.79 -17.30 -6.33
C PHE A 38 -11.72 -18.74 -6.83
N PHE A 39 -10.64 -19.12 -7.53
CA PHE A 39 -10.46 -20.48 -8.06
C PHE A 39 -10.26 -21.53 -6.96
N THR A 40 -9.61 -21.16 -5.84
CA THR A 40 -9.37 -22.06 -4.70
C THR A 40 -10.48 -22.03 -3.65
N GLN A 41 -11.51 -21.18 -3.84
CA GLN A 41 -12.56 -20.87 -2.85
C GLN A 41 -12.01 -20.51 -1.45
N SER A 42 -10.81 -19.94 -1.39
CA SER A 42 -10.14 -19.60 -0.14
C SER A 42 -10.52 -18.19 0.30
N GLN A 43 -11.37 -18.09 1.33
CA GLN A 43 -11.72 -16.80 1.92
C GLN A 43 -10.51 -16.06 2.50
N GLY A 44 -9.50 -16.79 2.99
CA GLY A 44 -8.26 -16.19 3.49
C GLY A 44 -7.46 -15.52 2.38
N LEU A 45 -7.38 -16.17 1.21
CA LEU A 45 -6.66 -15.62 0.06
C LEU A 45 -7.39 -14.45 -0.59
N ILE A 46 -8.73 -14.49 -0.61
CA ILE A 46 -9.55 -13.35 -1.06
C ILE A 46 -9.36 -12.17 -0.11
N ALA A 47 -9.35 -12.40 1.21
CA ALA A 47 -9.12 -11.35 2.20
C ALA A 47 -7.73 -10.71 2.03
N ASP A 48 -6.70 -11.53 1.78
CA ASP A 48 -5.35 -11.08 1.53
C ASP A 48 -5.25 -10.24 0.25
N GLY A 49 -5.88 -10.70 -0.85
CA GLY A 49 -5.96 -9.93 -2.09
C GLY A 49 -6.71 -8.59 -1.93
N LEU A 50 -7.78 -8.54 -1.12
CA LEU A 50 -8.48 -7.29 -0.80
C LEU A 50 -7.62 -6.33 0.02
N HIS A 51 -6.75 -6.85 0.90
CA HIS A 51 -5.80 -6.05 1.64
C HIS A 51 -4.78 -5.40 0.70
N THR A 52 -4.16 -6.18 -0.18
CA THR A 52 -3.21 -5.68 -1.19
C THR A 52 -3.86 -4.67 -2.14
N VAL A 53 -5.15 -4.83 -2.50
CA VAL A 53 -5.90 -3.82 -3.26
C VAL A 53 -6.08 -2.53 -2.47
N SER A 54 -6.39 -2.61 -1.18
CA SER A 54 -6.56 -1.43 -0.31
C SER A 54 -5.25 -0.65 -0.17
N ASP A 55 -4.13 -1.35 -0.09
CA ASP A 55 -2.80 -0.75 -0.07
C ASP A 55 -2.46 -0.10 -1.41
N LEU A 56 -2.70 -0.79 -2.53
CA LEU A 56 -2.52 -0.22 -3.87
C LEU A 56 -3.34 1.06 -4.09
N ALA A 57 -4.58 1.09 -3.59
CA ALA A 57 -5.44 2.27 -3.66
C ALA A 57 -4.88 3.42 -2.81
N SER A 58 -4.37 3.11 -1.61
CA SER A 58 -3.73 4.09 -0.73
C SER A 58 -2.46 4.65 -1.36
N ASP A 59 -1.61 3.80 -1.94
CA ASP A 59 -0.41 4.19 -2.69
C ASP A 59 -0.75 5.09 -3.88
N PHE A 60 -1.83 4.77 -4.60
CA PHE A 60 -2.28 5.58 -5.72
C PHE A 60 -2.74 6.97 -5.27
N ILE A 61 -3.50 7.06 -4.17
CA ILE A 61 -3.92 8.33 -3.58
C ILE A 61 -2.69 9.15 -3.15
N VAL A 62 -1.72 8.53 -2.49
CA VAL A 62 -0.47 9.19 -2.07
C VAL A 62 0.33 9.65 -3.28
N LEU A 63 0.43 8.84 -4.34
CA LEU A 63 1.14 9.19 -5.56
C LEU A 63 0.48 10.37 -6.30
N VAL A 64 -0.86 10.39 -6.36
CA VAL A 64 -1.63 11.51 -6.93
C VAL A 64 -1.49 12.75 -6.06
N ALA A 65 -1.58 12.61 -4.74
CA ALA A 65 -1.38 13.71 -3.80
C ALA A 65 0.04 14.29 -3.88
N ALA A 66 1.07 13.46 -4.02
CA ALA A 66 2.44 13.88 -4.22
C ALA A 66 2.64 14.59 -5.57
N ARG A 67 1.96 14.10 -6.62
CA ARG A 67 1.94 14.77 -7.93
C ARG A 67 1.29 16.15 -7.86
N GLU A 68 0.19 16.28 -7.12
CA GLU A 68 -0.49 17.57 -6.89
C GLU A 68 0.32 18.48 -5.95
N ALA A 69 1.02 17.92 -4.96
CA ALA A 69 1.94 18.64 -4.09
C ALA A 69 3.13 19.26 -4.85
N HIS A 70 3.58 18.60 -5.93
CA HIS A 70 4.59 19.12 -6.87
C HIS A 70 4.04 20.08 -7.94
N ARG A 71 2.74 20.36 -7.94
CA ARG A 71 2.14 21.35 -8.84
C ARG A 71 2.49 22.77 -8.35
N ALA A 72 2.88 23.64 -9.29
CA ALA A 72 3.27 25.01 -8.99
C ALA A 72 2.12 25.79 -8.32
N ALA A 73 2.45 26.74 -7.45
CA ALA A 73 1.49 27.58 -6.74
C ALA A 73 0.44 28.16 -7.70
N ASP A 74 -0.84 27.93 -7.42
CA ASP A 74 -1.96 28.50 -8.17
C ASP A 74 -2.51 29.74 -7.46
N ASN A 75 -3.47 30.40 -8.11
CA ASN A 75 -4.10 31.62 -7.58
C ASN A 75 -4.95 31.37 -6.33
N GLU A 76 -5.31 30.12 -6.00
CA GLU A 76 -6.05 29.76 -4.79
C GLU A 76 -5.11 29.44 -3.60
N HIS A 77 -3.85 29.05 -3.86
CA HIS A 77 -2.86 28.69 -2.85
C HIS A 77 -1.53 29.47 -3.01
N PRO A 78 -1.49 30.76 -2.61
CA PRO A 78 -0.32 31.63 -2.77
C PRO A 78 0.95 31.17 -2.01
N TYR A 79 0.82 30.28 -1.03
CA TYR A 79 1.94 29.73 -0.26
C TYR A 79 2.49 28.39 -0.80
N GLY A 80 1.93 27.86 -1.89
CA GLY A 80 2.38 26.63 -2.55
C GLY A 80 1.79 25.33 -1.98
N HIS A 81 1.77 24.28 -2.82
CA HIS A 81 1.15 22.98 -2.53
C HIS A 81 2.04 22.03 -1.71
N GLY A 82 3.23 22.46 -1.28
CA GLY A 82 4.20 21.61 -0.57
C GLY A 82 3.70 21.05 0.76
N ARG A 83 2.74 21.70 1.43
CA ARG A 83 2.12 21.17 2.67
C ARG A 83 1.17 20.00 2.44
N ILE A 84 0.70 19.78 1.22
CA ILE A 84 -0.22 18.69 0.88
C ILE A 84 0.45 17.34 1.11
N GLU A 85 1.74 17.24 0.79
CA GLU A 85 2.52 16.01 1.04
C GLU A 85 2.62 15.69 2.54
N THR A 86 2.87 16.70 3.39
CA THR A 86 2.90 16.52 4.85
C THR A 86 1.53 16.14 5.42
N ILE A 87 0.44 16.70 4.88
CA ILE A 87 -0.91 16.36 5.30
C ILE A 87 -1.27 14.94 4.86
N ALA A 88 -0.96 14.57 3.61
CA ALA A 88 -1.21 13.23 3.08
C ALA A 88 -0.45 12.15 3.87
N THR A 89 0.84 12.38 4.16
CA THR A 89 1.66 11.46 4.98
C THR A 89 1.18 11.40 6.42
N SER A 90 0.70 12.50 7.00
CA SER A 90 0.11 12.51 8.35
C SER A 90 -1.19 11.70 8.41
N ILE A 91 -2.08 11.84 7.41
CA ILE A 91 -3.31 11.06 7.31
C ILE A 91 -2.99 9.57 7.16
N LEU A 92 -2.03 9.21 6.30
CA LEU A 92 -1.59 7.82 6.14
C LEU A 92 -1.08 7.24 7.47
N GLY A 93 -0.26 8.00 8.21
CA GLY A 93 0.23 7.58 9.53
C GLY A 93 -0.90 7.35 10.55
N ILE A 94 -1.92 8.22 10.57
CA ILE A 94 -3.09 8.05 11.44
C ILE A 94 -3.87 6.79 11.05
N THR A 95 -4.09 6.54 9.75
CA THR A 95 -4.77 5.32 9.28
C THR A 95 -4.02 4.07 9.71
N LEU A 96 -2.69 4.05 9.59
CA LEU A 96 -1.88 2.91 10.04
C LEU A 96 -2.02 2.65 11.55
N ILE A 97 -2.05 3.69 12.37
CA ILE A 97 -2.26 3.56 13.83
C ILE A 97 -3.64 2.94 14.12
N ILE A 98 -4.68 3.37 13.41
CA ILE A 98 -6.04 2.84 13.58
C ILE A 98 -6.09 1.36 13.21
N VAL A 99 -5.55 0.99 12.05
CA VAL A 99 -5.51 -0.41 11.59
C VAL A 99 -4.71 -1.28 12.56
N ALA A 100 -3.52 -0.83 12.98
CA ALA A 100 -2.69 -1.55 13.94
C ALA A 100 -3.41 -1.77 15.29
N THR A 101 -4.14 -0.77 15.77
CA THR A 101 -4.94 -0.88 16.99
C THR A 101 -6.08 -1.88 16.83
N GLY A 102 -6.76 -1.87 15.68
CA GLY A 102 -7.82 -2.84 15.36
C GLY A 102 -7.30 -4.28 15.37
N ILE A 103 -6.14 -4.52 14.75
CA ILE A 103 -5.48 -5.84 14.77
C ILE A 103 -5.11 -6.25 16.20
N ALA A 104 -4.54 -5.32 16.99
CA ALA A 104 -4.15 -5.61 18.37
C ALA A 104 -5.35 -6.03 19.24
N VAL A 105 -6.50 -5.37 19.06
CA VAL A 105 -7.75 -5.74 19.75
C VAL A 105 -8.25 -7.11 19.29
N ASP A 106 -8.29 -7.37 17.98
CA ASP A 106 -8.74 -8.66 17.43
C ASP A 106 -7.88 -9.83 17.95
N VAL A 107 -6.56 -9.65 18.02
CA VAL A 107 -5.63 -10.62 18.59
C VAL A 107 -5.91 -10.85 20.09
N LEU A 108 -6.16 -9.78 20.85
CA LEU A 108 -6.49 -9.88 22.28
C LEU A 108 -7.79 -10.64 22.53
N GLU A 109 -8.81 -10.42 21.69
CA GLU A 109 -10.08 -11.13 21.76
C GLU A 109 -9.95 -12.61 21.40
N ARG A 110 -9.15 -12.94 20.38
CA ARG A 110 -8.85 -14.32 19.98
C ARG A 110 -8.05 -15.07 21.04
N LEU A 111 -7.10 -14.43 21.69
CA LEU A 111 -6.35 -15.01 22.82
C LEU A 111 -7.26 -15.37 24.00
N ARG A 112 -8.33 -14.61 24.22
CA ARG A 112 -9.30 -14.85 25.30
C ARG A 112 -10.36 -15.90 24.94
N ASN A 113 -10.58 -16.20 23.66
CA ASN A 113 -11.60 -17.16 23.19
C ASN A 113 -10.99 -18.18 22.19
N PRO A 114 -10.33 -19.25 22.67
CA PRO A 114 -9.68 -20.25 21.81
C PRO A 114 -10.64 -21.02 20.88
N GLU A 115 -11.95 -21.02 21.16
CA GLU A 115 -12.95 -21.73 20.33
C GLU A 115 -13.28 -21.01 19.01
N ARG A 116 -12.83 -19.76 18.81
CA ARG A 116 -12.96 -19.02 17.54
C ARG A 116 -11.74 -19.16 16.61
N LEU A 117 -10.80 -20.04 16.93
CA LEU A 117 -9.67 -20.31 16.04
C LEU A 117 -10.19 -20.99 14.77
N LEU A 118 -10.39 -20.20 13.71
CA LEU A 118 -10.48 -20.75 12.35
C LEU A 118 -9.23 -21.61 12.15
N GLN A 119 -9.42 -22.93 12.00
CA GLN A 119 -8.31 -23.82 11.68
C GLN A 119 -7.67 -23.34 10.37
N PRO A 120 -6.41 -22.87 10.39
CA PRO A 120 -5.77 -22.38 9.19
C PRO A 120 -5.62 -23.55 8.22
N GLN A 121 -6.28 -23.45 7.06
CA GLN A 121 -6.08 -24.39 5.97
C GLN A 121 -4.58 -24.33 5.57
N PRO A 122 -3.92 -25.48 5.30
CA PRO A 122 -2.49 -25.52 4.95
C PRO A 122 -2.09 -24.58 3.80
N LEU A 123 -3.03 -24.27 2.91
CA LEU A 123 -2.86 -23.29 1.83
C LEU A 123 -2.59 -21.86 2.34
N ALA A 124 -3.13 -21.45 3.48
CA ALA A 124 -2.88 -20.13 4.07
C ALA A 124 -1.40 -19.92 4.44
N LEU A 125 -0.69 -20.99 4.83
CA LEU A 125 0.74 -20.93 5.13
C LEU A 125 1.58 -20.69 3.87
N VAL A 126 1.19 -21.30 2.74
CA VAL A 126 1.88 -21.10 1.46
C VAL A 126 1.71 -19.67 0.96
N PHE A 127 0.51 -19.09 1.13
CA PHE A 127 0.26 -17.69 0.77
C PHE A 127 0.97 -16.70 1.69
N ALA A 128 0.97 -16.94 3.01
CA ALA A 128 1.74 -16.11 3.93
C ALA A 128 3.24 -16.12 3.58
N LEU A 129 3.80 -17.26 3.17
CA LEU A 129 5.19 -17.35 2.73
C LEU A 129 5.45 -16.61 1.41
N LEU A 130 4.50 -16.63 0.47
CA LEU A 130 4.62 -15.91 -0.79
C LEU A 130 4.41 -14.40 -0.63
N ALA A 131 3.56 -13.97 0.29
CA ALA A 131 3.27 -12.56 0.56
C ALA A 131 4.43 -11.85 1.30
N VAL A 132 5.30 -12.60 1.98
CA VAL A 132 6.49 -12.08 2.67
C VAL A 132 7.65 -11.79 1.71
N VAL A 133 7.58 -12.25 0.45
CA VAL A 133 8.61 -12.07 -0.59
C VAL A 133 8.19 -11.01 -1.60
#